data_AF-A0A2J5Q483-F1
#
_entry.id   AF-A0A2J5Q483-F1
#
_cell.length_a   1.000
_cell.length_b   1.000
_cell.length_c   1.000
_cell.angle_alpha   90.00
_cell.angle_beta   90.00
_cell.angle_gamma   90.00
#
_symmetry.space_group_name_H-M   'P 1'
#
loop_
_entity.id
_entity.type
_entity.pdbx_description
1 polymer ?
#
loop_
_entity_poly.entity_id
_entity_poly.type
_entity_poly.pdbx_seq_one_letter_code
_entity_poly.pdbx_strand_id
1 'polypeptide(L)'
;MTLDMLNVMLAVGEEGMIDEMLLALLAAPQLAVFFEKFPRLKNIIAADIPRWREAVRSRLKETNVPPELDAEVQCYQQSQRLSTSQFIVQLPQILSQLHKLHSPFASQAQQLVDNNSTFTPALHTLFLQRWRLSLVVQATSLNQQLLDEERDQLLSEVQERMTLSGQLEPVLVENDNAAGHLWDMSAGELKRGDYQLIVRYGDFLSQQPELMQLAEQLGRSREAKAVPKKDAPMETFRSLVREPATVPEQVDGLQQSDDILRLLPPELATLGITELEFEFYRKLVEKQLLT
;
A
#
# COMPACT_ATOMS: atom_id res chain seq x y z
N MET A 1 -19.61 -4.23 13.59
CA MET A 1 -18.40 -3.50 14.05
C MET A 1 -17.18 -4.00 13.26
N THR A 2 -16.14 -3.19 13.08
CA THR A 2 -14.86 -3.67 12.49
C THR A 2 -14.04 -4.43 13.53
N LEU A 3 -13.19 -5.34 13.06
CA LEU A 3 -12.32 -6.15 13.92
C LEU A 3 -11.34 -5.28 14.74
N ASP A 4 -10.80 -4.23 14.14
CA ASP A 4 -9.93 -3.24 14.79
C ASP A 4 -10.61 -2.59 16.00
N MET A 5 -11.89 -2.18 15.86
CA MET A 5 -12.64 -1.58 16.96
C MET A 5 -12.88 -2.58 18.11
N LEU A 6 -13.08 -3.86 17.79
CA LEU A 6 -13.24 -4.93 18.77
C LEU A 6 -11.91 -5.23 19.50
N ASN A 7 -10.80 -5.28 18.76
CA ASN A 7 -9.47 -5.52 19.31
C ASN A 7 -9.01 -4.35 20.19
N VAL A 8 -9.28 -3.10 19.80
CA VAL A 8 -9.05 -1.91 20.66
C VAL A 8 -9.91 -1.96 21.92
N MET A 9 -11.20 -2.30 21.81
CA MET A 9 -12.10 -2.39 22.96
C MET A 9 -11.67 -3.47 23.97
N LEU A 10 -11.18 -4.60 23.47
CA LEU A 10 -10.76 -5.72 24.30
C LEU A 10 -9.29 -5.64 24.72
N ALA A 11 -8.52 -4.70 24.16
CA ALA A 11 -7.08 -4.52 24.30
C ALA A 11 -6.27 -5.76 23.82
N VAL A 12 -6.67 -6.33 22.68
CA VAL A 12 -5.98 -7.45 22.03
C VAL A 12 -4.89 -6.88 21.12
N GLY A 13 -3.65 -7.33 21.32
CA GLY A 13 -2.49 -6.90 20.53
C GLY A 13 -2.37 -7.70 19.23
N GLU A 14 -2.57 -7.05 18.09
CA GLU A 14 -2.48 -7.68 16.77
C GLU A 14 -1.03 -7.82 16.27
N GLU A 15 -0.13 -6.90 16.65
CA GLU A 15 1.22 -6.80 16.08
C GLU A 15 2.06 -8.06 16.32
N GLY A 16 2.00 -8.62 17.54
CA GLY A 16 2.73 -9.85 17.85
C GLY A 16 2.21 -11.07 17.07
N MET A 17 0.90 -11.14 16.80
CA MET A 17 0.32 -12.26 16.06
C MET A 17 0.70 -12.22 14.57
N ILE A 18 0.81 -11.02 13.99
CA ILE A 18 1.25 -10.86 12.59
C ILE A 18 2.74 -11.26 12.45
N ASP A 19 3.59 -10.85 13.39
CA ASP A 19 5.01 -11.20 13.37
C ASP A 19 5.21 -12.72 13.56
N GLU A 20 4.45 -13.36 14.45
CA GLU A 20 4.46 -14.82 14.62
C GLU A 20 4.00 -15.55 13.35
N MET A 21 2.94 -15.06 12.69
CA MET A 21 2.46 -15.62 11.42
C MET A 21 3.52 -15.51 10.30
N LEU A 22 4.19 -14.36 10.18
CA LEU A 22 5.25 -14.16 9.19
C LEU A 22 6.48 -15.05 9.46
N LEU A 23 6.84 -15.22 10.73
CA LEU A 23 7.89 -16.17 11.13
C LEU A 23 7.50 -17.61 10.79
N ALA A 24 6.24 -18.01 11.07
CA ALA A 24 5.73 -19.32 10.72
C ALA A 24 5.69 -19.55 9.20
N LEU A 25 5.35 -18.53 8.41
CA LEU A 25 5.42 -18.56 6.95
C LEU A 25 6.85 -18.87 6.49
N LEU A 26 7.85 -18.11 6.96
CA LEU A 26 9.26 -18.31 6.58
C LEU A 26 9.83 -19.65 7.04
N ALA A 27 9.35 -20.15 8.17
CA ALA A 27 9.73 -21.45 8.73
C ALA A 27 9.02 -22.63 8.04
N ALA A 28 8.08 -22.38 7.11
CA ALA A 28 7.39 -23.44 6.41
C ALA A 28 8.40 -24.36 5.70
N PRO A 29 8.31 -25.69 5.87
CA PRO A 29 9.32 -26.63 5.39
C PRO A 29 9.51 -26.58 3.87
N GLN A 30 8.46 -26.22 3.15
CA GLN A 30 8.46 -26.09 1.70
C GLN A 30 9.31 -24.90 1.23
N LEU A 31 9.26 -23.78 1.96
CA LEU A 31 10.11 -22.62 1.68
C LEU A 31 11.55 -22.87 2.13
N ALA A 32 11.74 -23.53 3.27
CA ALA A 32 13.07 -23.84 3.81
C ALA A 32 13.92 -24.67 2.81
N VAL A 33 13.37 -25.76 2.27
CA VAL A 33 14.04 -26.61 1.27
C VAL A 33 14.35 -25.83 -0.01
N PHE A 34 13.50 -24.88 -0.38
CA PHE A 34 13.72 -24.05 -1.56
C PHE A 34 14.79 -22.97 -1.33
N PHE A 35 14.83 -22.36 -0.14
CA PHE A 35 15.88 -21.41 0.24
C PHE A 35 17.27 -22.04 0.30
N GLU A 36 17.38 -23.32 0.62
CA GLU A 36 18.64 -24.06 0.52
C GLU A 36 19.13 -24.15 -0.93
N LYS A 37 18.21 -24.30 -1.89
CA LYS A 37 18.53 -24.34 -3.32
C LYS A 37 18.82 -22.94 -3.89
N PHE A 38 18.10 -21.92 -3.40
CA PHE A 38 18.15 -20.55 -3.93
C PHE A 38 18.32 -19.50 -2.83
N PRO A 39 19.54 -19.32 -2.30
CA PRO A 39 19.80 -18.39 -1.19
C PRO A 39 19.57 -16.92 -1.56
N ARG A 40 19.66 -16.54 -2.85
CA ARG A 40 19.38 -15.18 -3.31
C ARG A 40 17.88 -14.82 -3.20
N LEU A 41 16.99 -15.78 -3.45
CA LEU A 41 15.54 -15.58 -3.33
C LEU A 41 15.11 -15.33 -1.88
N LYS A 42 15.84 -15.87 -0.90
CA LYS A 42 15.62 -15.57 0.52
C LYS A 42 15.74 -14.08 0.82
N ASN A 43 16.74 -13.40 0.25
CA ASN A 43 16.94 -11.96 0.47
C ASN A 43 15.84 -11.11 -0.20
N ILE A 44 15.34 -11.58 -1.34
CA ILE A 44 14.26 -10.90 -2.09
C ILE A 44 12.94 -11.06 -1.34
N ILE A 45 12.61 -12.26 -0.88
CA ILE A 45 11.42 -12.50 -0.04
C ILE A 45 11.51 -11.71 1.27
N ALA A 46 12.69 -11.61 1.88
CA ALA A 46 12.89 -10.80 3.07
C ALA A 46 12.58 -9.31 2.83
N ALA A 47 12.79 -8.80 1.61
CA ALA A 47 12.43 -7.44 1.23
C ALA A 47 10.91 -7.25 1.04
N ASP A 48 10.16 -8.32 0.76
CA ASP A 48 8.69 -8.29 0.59
C ASP A 48 7.92 -8.40 1.93
N ILE A 49 8.57 -8.87 3.01
CA ILE A 49 7.94 -9.01 4.35
C ILE A 49 7.23 -7.73 4.81
N PRO A 50 7.83 -6.52 4.74
CA PRO A 50 7.16 -5.29 5.19
C PRO A 50 5.88 -5.00 4.41
N ARG A 51 5.85 -5.32 3.11
CA ARG A 51 4.68 -5.13 2.24
C ARG A 51 3.57 -6.11 2.62
N TRP A 52 3.91 -7.38 2.85
CA TRP A 52 2.93 -8.38 3.30
C TRP A 52 2.35 -8.02 4.66
N ARG A 53 3.19 -7.55 5.58
CA ARG A 53 2.74 -7.08 6.89
C ARG A 53 1.69 -5.98 6.77
N GLU A 54 1.91 -4.99 5.91
CA GLU A 54 0.94 -3.90 5.72
C GLU A 54 -0.34 -4.39 5.04
N ALA A 55 -0.23 -5.31 4.08
CA ALA A 55 -1.40 -5.90 3.41
C ALA A 55 -2.28 -6.73 4.38
N VAL A 56 -1.66 -7.54 5.24
CA VAL A 56 -2.39 -8.29 6.28
C VAL A 56 -3.03 -7.32 7.28
N ARG A 57 -2.31 -6.26 7.67
CA ARG A 57 -2.84 -5.23 8.56
C ARG A 57 -4.05 -4.50 7.95
N SER A 58 -4.00 -4.15 6.68
CA SER A 58 -5.14 -3.49 6.01
C SER A 58 -6.34 -4.44 5.93
N ARG A 59 -6.11 -5.73 5.60
CA ARG A 59 -7.18 -6.73 5.54
C ARG A 59 -7.83 -6.99 6.89
N LEU A 60 -7.05 -7.10 7.97
CA LEU A 60 -7.59 -7.24 9.32
C LEU A 60 -8.48 -6.04 9.70
N LYS A 61 -8.10 -4.81 9.31
CA LYS A 61 -8.90 -3.60 9.56
C LYS A 61 -10.21 -3.58 8.76
N GLU A 62 -10.18 -4.07 7.53
CA GLU A 62 -11.35 -4.10 6.63
C GLU A 62 -12.30 -5.26 6.94
N THR A 63 -11.82 -6.30 7.64
CA THR A 63 -12.63 -7.48 7.97
C THR A 63 -13.69 -7.14 9.02
N ASN A 64 -14.94 -7.45 8.68
CA ASN A 64 -16.07 -7.29 9.59
C ASN A 64 -16.15 -8.48 10.56
N VAL A 65 -16.46 -8.18 11.82
CA VAL A 65 -16.70 -9.21 12.84
C VAL A 65 -17.97 -9.99 12.52
N PRO A 66 -18.01 -11.32 12.75
CA PRO A 66 -19.23 -12.11 12.63
C PRO A 66 -20.40 -11.48 13.40
N PRO A 67 -21.62 -11.50 12.84
CA PRO A 67 -22.78 -10.81 13.43
C PRO A 67 -23.15 -11.34 14.82
N GLU A 68 -22.85 -12.61 15.11
CA GLU A 68 -23.07 -13.23 16.41
C GLU A 68 -22.20 -12.61 17.50
N LEU A 69 -20.91 -12.40 17.20
CA LEU A 69 -19.96 -11.76 18.12
C LEU A 69 -20.25 -10.27 18.27
N ASP A 70 -20.67 -9.56 17.20
CA ASP A 70 -21.07 -8.15 17.30
C ASP A 70 -22.28 -7.99 18.24
N ALA A 71 -23.29 -8.85 18.10
CA ALA A 71 -24.45 -8.85 19.00
C ALA A 71 -24.06 -9.17 20.46
N GLU A 72 -23.13 -10.10 20.68
CA GLU A 72 -22.63 -10.45 22.02
C GLU A 72 -21.86 -9.27 22.65
N VAL A 73 -20.99 -8.60 21.89
CA VAL A 73 -20.24 -7.44 22.35
C VAL A 73 -21.16 -6.27 22.67
N GLN A 74 -22.21 -6.05 21.86
CA GLN A 74 -23.23 -5.03 22.15
C GLN A 74 -23.98 -5.34 23.44
N CYS A 75 -24.37 -6.61 23.68
CA CYS A 75 -24.99 -7.04 24.92
C CYS A 75 -24.06 -6.79 26.13
N TYR A 76 -22.77 -7.12 25.98
CA TYR A 76 -21.76 -6.86 26.98
C TYR A 76 -21.61 -5.34 27.27
N GLN A 77 -21.51 -4.49 26.25
CA GLN A 77 -21.44 -3.03 26.42
C GLN A 77 -22.67 -2.46 27.15
N GLN A 78 -23.86 -2.97 26.83
CA GLN A 78 -25.08 -2.58 27.53
C GLN A 78 -25.01 -3.00 29.00
N SER A 79 -24.57 -4.23 29.28
CA SER A 79 -24.46 -4.75 30.64
C SER A 79 -23.45 -3.98 31.50
N GLN A 80 -22.35 -3.49 30.91
CA GLN A 80 -21.37 -2.66 31.61
C GLN A 80 -21.93 -1.31 32.08
N ARG A 81 -22.95 -0.78 31.41
CA ARG A 81 -23.57 0.51 31.76
C ARG A 81 -24.62 0.37 32.87
N LEU A 82 -25.03 -0.86 33.21
CA LEU A 82 -26.07 -1.11 34.20
C LEU A 82 -25.51 -1.03 35.62
N SER A 83 -26.32 -0.49 36.53
CA SER A 83 -26.08 -0.64 37.96
C SER A 83 -26.38 -2.06 38.43
N THR A 84 -25.81 -2.50 39.56
CA THR A 84 -26.01 -3.86 40.09
C THR A 84 -27.49 -4.24 40.27
N SER A 85 -28.35 -3.32 40.70
CA SER A 85 -29.79 -3.59 40.85
C SER A 85 -30.50 -3.79 39.51
N GLN A 86 -30.15 -3.00 38.50
CA GLN A 86 -30.68 -3.14 37.14
C GLN A 86 -30.15 -4.41 36.46
N PHE A 87 -28.88 -4.73 36.69
CA PHE A 87 -28.25 -5.95 36.19
C PHE A 87 -28.98 -7.20 36.70
N ILE A 88 -29.33 -7.27 37.99
CA ILE A 88 -30.08 -8.39 38.58
C ILE A 88 -31.44 -8.58 37.88
N VAL A 89 -32.16 -7.49 37.59
CA VAL A 89 -33.46 -7.55 36.92
C VAL A 89 -33.33 -8.02 35.47
N GLN A 90 -32.28 -7.59 34.77
CA GLN A 90 -32.04 -7.94 33.36
C GLN A 90 -31.29 -9.26 33.18
N LEU A 91 -30.75 -9.86 34.25
CA LEU A 91 -29.95 -11.08 34.21
C LEU A 91 -30.62 -12.23 33.46
N PRO A 92 -31.91 -12.56 33.68
CA PRO A 92 -32.56 -13.64 32.93
C PRO A 92 -32.63 -13.36 31.42
N GLN A 93 -32.80 -12.09 31.04
CA GLN A 93 -32.81 -11.68 29.64
C GLN A 93 -31.42 -11.83 29.03
N ILE A 94 -30.36 -11.40 29.72
CA ILE A 94 -28.96 -11.54 29.29
C ILE A 94 -28.62 -13.03 29.09
N LEU A 95 -28.96 -13.90 30.04
CA LEU A 95 -28.72 -15.34 29.89
C LEU A 95 -29.45 -15.93 28.69
N SER A 96 -30.70 -15.50 28.44
CA SER A 96 -31.46 -15.97 27.28
C SER A 96 -30.85 -15.51 25.94
N GLN A 97 -30.28 -14.30 25.89
CA GLN A 97 -29.58 -13.79 24.72
C GLN A 97 -28.27 -14.53 24.48
N LEU A 98 -27.49 -14.78 25.54
CA LEU A 98 -26.26 -15.57 25.46
C LEU A 98 -26.50 -16.99 24.94
N HIS A 99 -27.61 -17.62 25.33
CA HIS A 99 -27.99 -18.95 24.82
C HIS A 99 -28.38 -18.92 23.34
N LYS A 100 -29.11 -17.89 22.91
CA LYS A 100 -29.49 -17.71 21.49
C LYS A 100 -28.30 -17.45 20.59
N LEU A 101 -27.30 -16.75 21.10
CA LEU A 101 -26.06 -16.43 20.38
C LEU A 101 -25.02 -17.55 20.45
N HIS A 102 -25.35 -18.70 21.07
CA HIS A 102 -24.42 -19.82 21.27
C HIS A 102 -23.07 -19.41 21.89
N SER A 103 -23.09 -18.43 22.79
CA SER A 103 -21.86 -17.92 23.40
C SER A 103 -21.20 -19.01 24.28
N PRO A 104 -19.87 -19.20 24.19
CA PRO A 104 -19.12 -20.10 25.07
C PRO A 104 -19.19 -19.67 26.54
N PHE A 105 -19.52 -18.41 26.82
CA PHE A 105 -19.73 -17.91 28.17
C PHE A 105 -21.10 -18.32 28.76
N ALA A 106 -22.07 -18.71 27.92
CA ALA A 106 -23.45 -18.95 28.35
C ALA A 106 -23.56 -20.02 29.46
N SER A 107 -22.80 -21.11 29.34
CA SER A 107 -22.76 -22.20 30.33
C SER A 107 -22.11 -21.75 31.64
N GLN A 108 -21.02 -20.97 31.57
CA GLN A 108 -20.32 -20.44 32.73
C GLN A 108 -21.16 -19.37 33.45
N ALA A 109 -21.89 -18.57 32.68
CA ALA A 109 -22.82 -17.55 33.19
C ALA A 109 -23.97 -18.19 33.98
N GLN A 110 -24.57 -19.27 33.46
CA GLN A 110 -25.59 -20.04 34.19
C GLN A 110 -25.04 -20.63 35.48
N GLN A 111 -23.88 -21.29 35.44
CA GLN A 111 -23.26 -21.84 36.65
C GLN A 111 -22.98 -20.76 37.70
N LEU A 112 -22.55 -19.57 37.30
CA LEU A 112 -22.33 -18.46 38.25
C LEU A 112 -23.63 -17.98 38.91
N VAL A 113 -24.75 -18.08 38.22
CA VAL A 113 -26.06 -17.63 38.71
C VAL A 113 -26.70 -18.71 39.59
N ASP A 114 -26.65 -19.96 39.15
CA ASP A 114 -27.21 -21.11 39.87
C ASP A 114 -26.50 -21.37 41.20
N ASN A 115 -25.18 -21.11 41.27
CA ASN A 115 -24.39 -21.30 42.48
C ASN A 115 -24.54 -20.17 43.51
N ASN A 116 -25.15 -19.04 43.17
CA ASN A 116 -25.24 -17.86 44.05
C ASN A 116 -26.69 -17.41 44.24
N SER A 117 -27.24 -17.67 45.43
CA SER A 117 -28.62 -17.28 45.79
C SER A 117 -28.84 -15.77 45.96
N THR A 118 -27.77 -15.01 46.22
CA THR A 118 -27.81 -13.54 46.33
C THR A 118 -26.71 -12.91 45.47
N PHE A 119 -27.11 -12.04 44.54
CA PHE A 119 -26.17 -11.38 43.66
C PHE A 119 -25.59 -10.14 44.35
N THR A 120 -24.32 -10.21 44.75
CA THR A 120 -23.59 -9.09 45.35
C THR A 120 -22.90 -8.24 44.28
N PRO A 121 -22.54 -6.98 44.58
CA PRO A 121 -21.75 -6.14 43.66
C PRO A 121 -20.42 -6.78 43.24
N ALA A 122 -19.80 -7.59 44.11
CA ALA A 122 -18.58 -8.33 43.77
C ALA A 122 -18.84 -9.40 42.69
N LEU A 123 -19.95 -10.14 42.78
CA LEU A 123 -20.36 -11.11 41.77
C LEU A 123 -20.70 -10.44 40.44
N HIS A 124 -21.32 -9.25 40.47
CA HIS A 124 -21.55 -8.46 39.26
C HIS A 124 -20.24 -8.11 38.55
N THR A 125 -19.23 -7.63 39.28
CA THR A 125 -17.91 -7.34 38.70
C THR A 125 -17.23 -8.62 38.17
N LEU A 126 -17.28 -9.73 38.91
CA LEU A 126 -16.71 -11.01 38.46
C LEU A 126 -17.38 -11.54 37.19
N PHE A 127 -18.71 -11.40 37.09
CA PHE A 127 -19.47 -11.80 35.91
C PHE A 127 -18.98 -11.04 34.67
N LEU A 128 -18.88 -9.70 34.76
CA LEU A 128 -18.39 -8.87 33.66
C LEU A 128 -16.93 -9.17 33.32
N GLN A 129 -16.07 -9.41 34.31
CA GLN A 129 -14.68 -9.78 34.08
C GLN A 129 -14.56 -11.12 33.34
N ARG A 130 -15.34 -12.13 33.75
CA ARG A 130 -15.28 -13.45 33.13
C ARG A 130 -15.89 -13.44 31.74
N TRP A 131 -16.95 -12.65 31.53
CA TRP A 131 -17.48 -12.41 30.19
C TRP A 131 -16.45 -11.72 29.29
N ARG A 132 -15.76 -10.68 29.79
CA ARG A 132 -14.68 -10.02 29.06
C ARG A 132 -13.60 -11.01 28.63
N LEU A 133 -13.16 -11.88 29.54
CA LEU A 133 -12.15 -12.89 29.22
C LEU A 133 -12.63 -13.85 28.14
N SER A 134 -13.89 -14.28 28.17
CA SER A 134 -14.47 -15.09 27.09
C SER A 134 -14.45 -14.36 25.75
N LEU A 135 -14.87 -13.10 25.73
CA LEU A 135 -14.85 -12.26 24.53
C LEU A 135 -13.43 -12.04 24.00
N VAL A 136 -12.46 -11.83 24.89
CA VAL A 136 -11.04 -11.75 24.52
C VAL A 136 -10.61 -13.05 23.85
N VAL A 137 -10.88 -14.21 24.45
CA VAL A 137 -10.51 -15.51 23.86
C VAL A 137 -11.16 -15.72 22.49
N GLN A 138 -12.44 -15.40 22.34
CA GLN A 138 -13.13 -15.47 21.05
C GLN A 138 -12.48 -14.54 20.01
N ALA A 139 -12.20 -13.29 20.39
CA ALA A 139 -11.54 -12.31 19.54
C ALA A 139 -10.17 -12.80 19.07
N THR A 140 -9.33 -13.29 20.00
CA THR A 140 -8.00 -13.81 19.67
C THR A 140 -8.09 -15.04 18.79
N SER A 141 -9.04 -15.95 19.04
CA SER A 141 -9.22 -17.15 18.20
C SER A 141 -9.66 -16.79 16.77
N LEU A 142 -10.51 -15.78 16.62
CA LEU A 142 -10.94 -15.29 15.32
C LEU A 142 -9.79 -14.60 14.57
N ASN A 143 -9.01 -13.77 15.27
CA ASN A 143 -7.80 -13.18 14.71
C ASN A 143 -6.82 -14.25 14.22
N GLN A 144 -6.60 -15.31 15.02
CA GLN A 144 -5.74 -16.43 14.65
C GLN A 144 -6.24 -17.17 13.40
N GLN A 145 -7.55 -17.45 13.33
CA GLN A 145 -8.15 -18.10 12.16
C GLN A 145 -7.96 -17.27 10.89
N LEU A 146 -8.22 -15.96 10.96
CA LEU A 146 -8.00 -15.06 9.82
C LEU A 146 -6.53 -15.00 9.41
N LEU A 147 -5.62 -14.94 10.38
CA LEU A 147 -4.17 -14.96 10.11
C LEU A 147 -3.72 -16.29 9.50
N ASP A 148 -4.26 -17.43 9.95
CA ASP A 148 -3.97 -18.74 9.37
C ASP A 148 -4.47 -18.83 7.91
N GLU A 149 -5.66 -18.31 7.62
CA GLU A 149 -6.19 -18.24 6.26
C GLU A 149 -5.31 -17.36 5.35
N GLU A 150 -4.90 -16.19 5.82
CA GLU A 150 -3.98 -15.29 5.10
C GLU A 150 -2.60 -15.92 4.91
N ARG A 151 -2.09 -16.62 5.93
CA ARG A 151 -0.82 -17.37 5.83
C ARG A 151 -0.91 -18.42 4.73
N ASP A 152 -1.97 -19.20 4.68
CA ASP A 152 -2.13 -20.28 3.71
C ASP A 152 -2.32 -19.72 2.29
N GLN A 153 -3.04 -18.60 2.13
CA GLN A 153 -3.11 -17.85 0.87
C GLN A 153 -1.72 -17.37 0.42
N LEU A 154 -1.00 -16.66 1.28
CA LEU A 154 0.35 -16.15 0.97
C LEU A 154 1.33 -17.29 0.65
N LEU A 155 1.26 -18.39 1.40
CA LEU A 155 2.08 -19.58 1.16
C LEU A 155 1.79 -20.16 -0.22
N SER A 156 0.51 -20.29 -0.59
CA SER A 156 0.14 -20.77 -1.93
C SER A 156 0.64 -19.84 -3.03
N GLU A 157 0.53 -18.53 -2.86
CA GLU A 157 0.95 -17.54 -3.84
C GLU A 157 2.48 -17.53 -4.01
N VAL A 158 3.22 -17.57 -2.89
CA VAL A 158 4.68 -17.70 -2.88
C VAL A 158 5.11 -18.99 -3.55
N GLN A 159 4.43 -20.11 -3.31
CA GLN A 159 4.74 -21.38 -3.96
C GLN A 159 4.50 -21.35 -5.46
N GLU A 160 3.38 -20.80 -5.91
CA GLU A 160 3.12 -20.62 -7.34
C GLU A 160 4.24 -19.78 -7.98
N ARG A 161 4.60 -18.64 -7.38
CA ARG A 161 5.72 -17.80 -7.84
C ARG A 161 7.06 -18.53 -7.85
N MET A 162 7.34 -19.35 -6.84
CA MET A 162 8.54 -20.19 -6.79
C MET A 162 8.56 -21.22 -7.93
N THR A 163 7.45 -21.89 -8.22
CA THR A 163 7.38 -22.84 -9.35
C THR A 163 7.60 -22.15 -10.68
N LEU A 164 7.06 -20.93 -10.86
CA LEU A 164 7.24 -20.13 -12.07
C LEU A 164 8.70 -19.69 -12.22
N SER A 165 9.31 -19.14 -11.17
CA SER A 165 10.70 -18.70 -11.18
C SER A 165 11.66 -19.87 -11.44
N GLY A 166 11.43 -21.03 -10.80
CA GLY A 166 12.23 -22.24 -11.04
C GLY A 166 12.09 -22.81 -12.46
N GLN A 167 10.92 -22.71 -13.09
CA GLN A 167 10.73 -23.13 -14.48
C GLN A 167 11.39 -22.19 -15.50
N LEU A 168 11.53 -20.92 -15.14
CA LEU A 168 12.18 -19.91 -15.98
C LEU A 168 13.69 -19.82 -15.78
N GLU A 169 14.21 -20.37 -14.68
CA GLU A 169 15.63 -20.46 -14.40
C GLU A 169 16.45 -21.06 -15.56
N PRO A 170 16.15 -22.26 -16.12
CA PRO A 170 16.95 -22.87 -17.18
C PRO A 170 17.01 -22.04 -18.48
N VAL A 171 16.01 -21.20 -18.72
CA VAL A 171 15.94 -20.32 -19.91
C VAL A 171 16.78 -19.05 -19.71
N LEU A 172 17.03 -18.65 -18.47
CA LEU A 172 17.63 -17.36 -18.13
C LEU A 172 18.94 -17.49 -17.34
N VAL A 173 19.50 -18.70 -17.25
CA VAL A 173 20.73 -19.08 -16.53
C VAL A 173 21.92 -18.16 -16.85
N GLU A 174 21.98 -17.61 -18.07
CA GLU A 174 23.12 -16.81 -18.51
C GLU A 174 23.18 -15.41 -17.88
N ASN A 175 22.10 -14.95 -17.24
CA ASN A 175 22.06 -13.67 -16.55
C ASN A 175 22.07 -13.89 -15.03
N ASP A 176 23.22 -13.73 -14.39
CA ASP A 176 23.39 -13.82 -12.92
C ASP A 176 22.43 -12.91 -12.11
N ASN A 177 21.88 -11.87 -12.76
CA ASN A 177 20.88 -10.93 -12.22
C ASN A 177 19.42 -11.37 -12.45
N ALA A 178 19.16 -12.41 -13.26
CA ALA A 178 17.81 -12.77 -13.68
C ALA A 178 16.94 -13.32 -12.55
N ALA A 179 17.49 -14.02 -11.56
CA ALA A 179 16.67 -14.62 -10.49
C ALA A 179 15.86 -13.58 -9.69
N GLY A 180 16.42 -12.38 -9.47
CA GLY A 180 15.70 -11.27 -8.82
C GLY A 180 14.66 -10.62 -9.72
N HIS A 181 15.01 -10.41 -10.99
CA HIS A 181 14.07 -9.91 -11.99
C HIS A 181 12.94 -10.90 -12.28
N LEU A 182 13.18 -12.20 -12.21
CA LEU A 182 12.18 -13.25 -12.38
C LEU A 182 11.16 -13.28 -11.25
N TRP A 183 11.63 -13.09 -10.01
CA TRP A 183 10.74 -12.92 -8.86
C TRP A 183 9.85 -11.67 -9.04
N ASP A 184 10.44 -10.55 -9.46
CA ASP A 184 9.72 -9.31 -9.70
C ASP A 184 8.73 -9.42 -10.89
N MET A 185 9.12 -10.10 -11.96
CA MET A 185 8.22 -10.40 -13.10
C MET A 185 7.05 -11.30 -12.67
N SER A 186 7.29 -12.28 -11.80
CA SER A 186 6.24 -13.14 -11.24
C SER A 186 5.31 -12.41 -10.25
N ALA A 187 5.66 -11.19 -9.83
CA ALA A 187 4.79 -10.34 -9.01
C ALA A 187 3.72 -9.60 -9.83
N GLY A 188 3.85 -9.55 -11.16
CA GLY A 188 2.79 -9.12 -12.06
C GLY A 188 1.77 -10.23 -12.31
N GLU A 189 0.57 -9.89 -12.80
CA GLU A 189 -0.45 -10.85 -13.26
C GLU A 189 0.00 -11.59 -14.54
N LEU A 190 1.13 -12.29 -14.50
CA LEU A 190 1.48 -13.24 -15.57
C LEU A 190 0.47 -14.37 -15.50
N LYS A 191 -0.42 -14.44 -16.48
CA LYS A 191 -1.36 -15.56 -16.57
C LYS A 191 -0.55 -16.82 -16.84
N ARG A 192 -1.02 -17.97 -16.35
CA ARG A 192 -0.37 -19.28 -16.58
C ARG A 192 -0.09 -19.60 -18.07
N GLY A 193 -0.75 -18.93 -19.02
CA GLY A 193 -0.43 -19.06 -20.45
C GLY A 193 0.84 -18.32 -20.89
N ASP A 194 1.19 -17.22 -20.23
CA ASP A 194 2.23 -16.31 -20.70
C ASP A 194 3.63 -16.86 -20.40
N TYR A 195 3.83 -17.54 -19.27
CA TYR A 195 5.12 -18.15 -18.93
C TYR A 195 5.46 -19.33 -19.85
N GLN A 196 4.44 -20.09 -20.30
CA GLN A 196 4.68 -21.22 -21.22
C GLN A 196 5.23 -20.75 -22.56
N LEU A 197 4.81 -19.57 -23.01
CA LEU A 197 5.38 -18.94 -24.19
C LEU A 197 6.83 -18.55 -23.95
N ILE A 198 7.16 -17.97 -22.79
CA ILE A 198 8.55 -17.62 -22.44
C ILE A 198 9.44 -18.87 -22.42
N VAL A 199 8.96 -19.98 -21.83
CA VAL A 199 9.71 -21.25 -21.83
C VAL A 199 9.90 -21.77 -23.26
N ARG A 200 8.85 -21.77 -24.10
CA ARG A 200 8.95 -22.19 -25.50
C ARG A 200 9.89 -21.31 -26.32
N TYR A 201 9.90 -20.01 -26.08
CA TYR A 201 10.85 -19.10 -26.72
C TYR A 201 12.28 -19.35 -26.24
N GLY A 202 12.47 -19.67 -24.96
CA GLY A 202 13.74 -20.12 -24.42
C GLY A 202 14.27 -21.37 -25.11
N ASP A 203 13.43 -22.40 -25.19
CA ASP A 203 13.77 -23.64 -25.90
C ASP A 203 14.10 -23.37 -27.37
N PHE A 204 13.33 -22.50 -28.02
CA PHE A 204 13.56 -22.11 -29.42
C PHE A 204 14.90 -21.36 -29.60
N LEU A 205 15.24 -20.44 -28.70
CA LEU A 205 16.52 -19.72 -28.73
C LEU A 205 17.71 -20.65 -28.48
N SER A 206 17.57 -21.63 -27.58
CA SER A 206 18.62 -22.63 -27.33
C SER A 206 18.95 -23.49 -28.57
N GLN A 207 17.96 -23.69 -29.46
CA GLN A 207 18.14 -24.44 -30.70
C GLN A 207 18.82 -23.62 -31.81
N GLN A 208 18.90 -22.29 -31.68
CA GLN A 208 19.37 -21.38 -32.73
C GLN A 208 20.44 -20.41 -32.22
N PRO A 209 21.74 -20.75 -32.31
CA PRO A 209 22.81 -19.94 -31.73
C PRO A 209 22.96 -18.57 -32.41
N GLU A 210 22.59 -18.43 -33.68
CA GLU A 210 22.64 -17.14 -34.40
C GLU A 210 21.59 -16.15 -33.87
N LEU A 211 20.38 -16.63 -33.56
CA LEU A 211 19.35 -15.79 -32.94
C LEU A 211 19.69 -15.45 -31.50
N MET A 212 20.34 -16.36 -30.78
CA MET A 212 20.82 -16.10 -29.42
C MET A 212 21.85 -14.97 -29.41
N GLN A 213 22.81 -14.96 -30.36
CA GLN A 213 23.78 -13.87 -30.49
C GLN A 213 23.10 -12.52 -30.82
N LEU A 214 22.08 -12.53 -31.68
CA LEU A 214 21.30 -11.32 -31.98
C LEU A 214 20.50 -10.86 -30.75
N ALA A 215 19.88 -11.77 -30.02
CA ALA A 215 19.14 -11.48 -28.80
C ALA A 215 20.06 -10.94 -27.69
N GLU A 216 21.27 -11.48 -27.54
CA GLU A 216 22.29 -10.93 -26.63
C GLU A 216 22.72 -9.52 -27.04
N GLN A 217 22.98 -9.30 -28.33
CA GLN A 217 23.36 -7.97 -28.84
C GLN A 217 22.24 -6.95 -28.62
N LEU A 218 20.98 -7.33 -28.85
CA LEU A 218 19.80 -6.49 -28.63
C LEU A 218 19.51 -6.28 -27.14
N GLY A 219 19.62 -7.32 -26.32
CA GLY A 219 19.41 -7.26 -24.87
C GLY A 219 20.43 -6.37 -24.17
N ARG A 220 21.73 -6.53 -24.52
CA ARG A 220 22.80 -5.65 -24.02
C ARG A 220 22.72 -4.23 -24.59
N SER A 221 22.07 -4.03 -25.75
CA SER A 221 21.94 -2.70 -26.37
C SER A 221 20.99 -1.73 -25.63
N ARG A 222 20.14 -2.21 -24.70
CA ARG A 222 19.31 -1.32 -23.86
C ARG A 222 20.04 -0.78 -22.63
N GLU A 223 21.10 -1.45 -22.17
CA GLU A 223 22.03 -0.88 -21.17
C GLU A 223 23.22 -0.14 -21.81
N ALA A 224 23.42 -0.30 -23.12
CA ALA A 224 24.44 0.41 -23.87
C ALA A 224 24.07 1.89 -24.04
N LYS A 225 24.47 2.71 -23.07
CA LYS A 225 24.87 4.10 -23.35
C LYS A 225 25.65 4.10 -24.65
N ALA A 226 25.18 4.87 -25.63
CA ALA A 226 25.77 4.98 -26.95
C ALA A 226 27.29 5.11 -26.82
N VAL A 227 28.02 4.07 -27.21
CA VAL A 227 29.47 4.17 -27.40
C VAL A 227 29.65 4.83 -28.77
N PRO A 228 30.07 6.11 -28.84
CA PRO A 228 30.34 6.71 -30.14
C PRO A 228 31.49 5.95 -30.79
N LYS A 229 31.19 5.26 -31.89
CA LYS A 229 32.23 4.75 -32.79
C LYS A 229 33.06 5.94 -33.26
N LYS A 230 34.37 5.90 -33.03
CA LYS A 230 35.31 6.99 -33.37
C LYS A 230 35.39 7.31 -34.87
N ASP A 231 34.97 6.37 -35.73
CA ASP A 231 35.10 6.47 -37.19
C ASP A 231 33.78 6.23 -37.93
N ALA A 232 32.68 6.85 -37.47
CA ALA A 232 31.54 7.03 -38.34
C ALA A 232 31.85 8.20 -39.29
N PRO A 233 31.78 8.03 -40.64
CA PRO A 233 31.93 9.17 -41.55
C PRO A 233 30.84 10.19 -41.21
N MET A 234 31.24 11.44 -40.98
CA MET A 234 30.32 12.52 -40.65
C MET A 234 29.36 12.73 -41.81
N GLU A 235 28.12 12.29 -41.65
CA GLU A 235 27.04 12.73 -42.52
C GLU A 235 26.85 14.23 -42.31
N THR A 236 26.95 15.00 -43.39
CA THR A 236 26.74 16.45 -43.32
C THR A 236 25.27 16.72 -43.04
N PHE A 237 24.93 16.84 -41.76
CA PHE A 237 23.61 17.23 -41.31
C PHE A 237 23.35 18.67 -41.76
N ARG A 238 22.60 18.85 -42.85
CA ARG A 238 22.16 20.17 -43.31
C ARG A 238 20.99 20.61 -42.44
N SER A 239 21.31 21.30 -41.34
CA SER A 239 20.34 22.08 -40.59
C SER A 239 19.97 23.32 -41.40
N LEU A 240 18.68 23.49 -41.71
CA LEU A 240 18.14 24.76 -42.21
C LEU A 240 18.17 25.78 -41.07
N VAL A 241 19.29 26.49 -40.93
CA VAL A 241 19.37 27.66 -40.06
C VAL A 241 18.67 28.80 -40.80
N ARG A 242 17.51 29.23 -40.31
CA ARG A 242 16.95 30.51 -40.73
C ARG A 242 17.93 31.59 -40.29
N GLU A 243 18.54 32.28 -41.25
CA GLU A 243 19.26 33.51 -40.96
C GLU A 243 18.30 34.45 -40.23
N PRO A 244 18.64 34.93 -39.02
CA PRO A 244 17.81 35.93 -38.36
C PRO A 244 17.84 37.18 -39.24
N ALA A 245 16.65 37.74 -39.51
CA ALA A 245 16.56 39.03 -40.19
C ALA A 245 17.36 40.04 -39.36
N THR A 246 18.45 40.58 -39.93
CA THR A 246 19.18 41.73 -39.40
C THR A 246 18.31 42.96 -39.58
N VAL A 247 17.25 43.04 -38.76
CA VAL A 247 16.57 44.31 -38.52
C VAL A 247 17.40 45.00 -37.43
N PRO A 248 17.98 46.18 -37.69
CA PRO A 248 18.57 46.94 -36.60
C PRO A 248 17.45 47.30 -35.63
N GLU A 249 17.46 46.71 -34.43
CA GLU A 249 16.69 47.21 -33.29
C GLU A 249 17.23 48.59 -32.94
N GLN A 250 16.59 49.63 -33.46
CA GLN A 250 16.83 50.98 -33.05
C GLN A 250 16.18 51.15 -31.68
N VAL A 251 16.98 50.92 -30.62
CA VAL A 251 16.60 51.22 -29.24
C VAL A 251 16.61 52.74 -29.10
N ASP A 252 15.48 53.37 -29.39
CA ASP A 252 15.28 54.77 -29.00
C ASP A 252 15.13 54.80 -27.47
N GLY A 253 15.91 55.63 -26.81
CA GLY A 253 15.97 55.67 -25.33
C GLY A 253 14.65 56.15 -24.71
N LEU A 254 14.58 56.14 -23.37
CA LEU A 254 13.43 56.66 -22.62
C LEU A 254 13.15 58.12 -23.01
N GLN A 255 11.93 58.40 -23.48
CA GLN A 255 11.50 59.75 -23.86
C GLN A 255 10.34 60.19 -22.96
N GLN A 256 10.23 61.51 -22.76
CA GLN A 256 9.03 62.10 -22.17
C GLN A 256 8.03 62.39 -23.30
N SER A 257 6.90 61.71 -23.28
CA SER A 257 5.82 61.88 -24.25
C SER A 257 4.45 61.80 -23.59
N ASP A 258 3.38 61.95 -24.38
CA ASP A 258 1.99 61.78 -23.99
C ASP A 258 1.36 60.49 -24.55
N ASP A 259 2.19 59.57 -25.07
CA ASP A 259 1.69 58.34 -25.68
C ASP A 259 1.33 57.28 -24.64
N ILE A 260 0.04 57.23 -24.29
CA ILE A 260 -0.52 56.32 -23.27
C ILE A 260 -0.22 54.84 -23.59
N LEU A 261 -0.06 54.49 -24.86
CA LEU A 261 0.11 53.10 -25.27
C LEU A 261 1.52 52.56 -25.02
N ARG A 262 2.50 53.44 -24.80
CA ARG A 262 3.91 53.08 -24.58
C ARG A 262 4.41 53.41 -23.19
N LEU A 263 3.51 53.70 -22.25
CA LEU A 263 3.88 54.08 -20.90
C LEU A 263 4.69 53.01 -20.19
N LEU A 264 5.74 53.45 -19.50
CA LEU A 264 6.47 52.56 -18.62
C LEU A 264 5.56 52.08 -17.47
N PRO A 265 5.72 50.83 -17.01
CA PRO A 265 4.95 50.27 -15.90
C PRO A 265 4.86 51.14 -14.64
N PRO A 266 5.88 51.94 -14.24
CA PRO A 266 5.76 52.86 -13.12
C PRO A 266 4.72 53.97 -13.31
N GLU A 267 4.58 54.54 -14.52
CA GLU A 267 3.57 55.58 -14.79
C GLU A 267 2.15 54.97 -14.94
N LEU A 268 2.03 53.69 -15.29
CA LEU A 268 0.74 53.00 -15.21
C LEU A 268 0.32 52.71 -13.76
N ALA A 269 1.29 52.45 -12.88
CA ALA A 269 1.02 52.19 -11.47
C ALA A 269 0.45 53.43 -10.74
N THR A 270 0.81 54.65 -11.17
CA THR A 270 0.28 55.89 -10.57
C THR A 270 -1.22 56.08 -10.83
N LEU A 271 -1.71 55.64 -12.00
CA LEU A 271 -3.14 55.62 -12.31
C LEU A 271 -3.91 54.64 -11.39
N GLY A 272 -3.27 53.55 -10.97
CA GLY A 272 -3.88 52.56 -10.08
C GLY A 272 -4.08 53.02 -8.63
N ILE A 273 -3.50 54.15 -8.22
CA ILE A 273 -3.57 54.69 -6.85
C ILE A 273 -4.37 55.99 -6.87
N THR A 274 -5.54 56.00 -6.23
CA THR A 274 -6.52 57.11 -6.29
C THR A 274 -5.99 58.46 -5.82
N GLU A 275 -4.98 58.48 -4.94
CA GLU A 275 -4.35 59.71 -4.44
C GLU A 275 -3.39 60.34 -5.46
N LEU A 276 -2.81 59.53 -6.36
CA LEU A 276 -1.79 59.93 -7.35
C LEU A 276 -2.33 60.04 -8.78
N GLU A 277 -3.58 59.66 -8.99
CA GLU A 277 -4.25 59.72 -10.30
C GLU A 277 -4.26 61.15 -10.88
N PHE A 278 -4.45 62.17 -10.03
CA PHE A 278 -4.38 63.57 -10.45
C PHE A 278 -2.99 64.01 -10.91
N GLU A 279 -1.92 63.43 -10.34
CA GLU A 279 -0.56 63.72 -10.78
C GLU A 279 -0.28 63.08 -12.15
N PHE A 280 -0.84 61.90 -12.41
CA PHE A 280 -0.77 61.26 -13.73
C PHE A 280 -1.45 62.14 -14.79
N TYR A 281 -2.69 62.60 -14.56
CA TYR A 281 -3.38 63.47 -15.53
C TYR A 281 -2.65 64.80 -15.72
N ARG A 282 -2.04 65.37 -14.68
CA ARG A 282 -1.20 66.58 -14.81
C ARG A 282 -0.02 66.31 -15.76
N LYS A 283 0.75 65.24 -15.52
CA LYS A 283 1.89 64.87 -16.37
C LYS A 283 1.49 64.56 -17.82
N LEU A 284 0.32 63.96 -18.02
CA LEU A 284 -0.23 63.67 -19.35
C LEU A 284 -0.45 64.96 -20.15
N VAL A 285 -1.08 65.97 -19.52
CA VAL A 285 -1.30 67.27 -20.16
C VAL A 285 0.03 68.00 -20.44
N GLU A 286 1.00 67.86 -19.54
CA GLU A 286 2.33 68.47 -19.67
C GLU A 286 3.28 67.70 -20.62
N LYS A 287 2.86 66.55 -21.16
CA LYS A 287 3.64 65.64 -22.01
C LYS A 287 4.94 65.14 -21.36
N GLN A 288 4.89 64.88 -20.05
CA GLN A 288 6.05 64.46 -19.26
C GLN A 288 6.00 62.99 -18.83
N LEU A 289 5.16 62.16 -19.46
CA LEU A 289 5.09 60.74 -19.12
C LEU A 289 6.27 60.00 -19.75
N LEU A 290 6.88 59.11 -18.97
CA LEU A 290 8.00 58.31 -19.45
C LEU A 290 7.47 57.16 -20.32
N THR A 291 7.89 57.15 -21.58
CA THR A 291 7.60 56.15 -22.61
C THR A 291 8.88 55.58 -23.18
#